data_AF-A0AAQ3K9X9-F1
#
_entry.id   AF-A0AAQ3K9X9-F1
#
_cell.length_a   1.000
_cell.length_b   1.000
_cell.length_c   1.000
_cell.angle_alpha   90.00
_cell.angle_beta   90.00
_cell.angle_gamma   90.00
#
_symmetry.space_group_name_H-M   'P 1'
#
loop_
_entity.id
_entity.type
_entity.pdbx_description
1 polymer ?
#
loop_
_entity_poly.entity_id
_entity_poly.type
_entity_poly.pdbx_seq_one_letter_code
_entity_poly.pdbx_strand_id
1 'polypeptide(L)'
;MSSRGRGRRITDEEMNELVASLLSLLPESRRRRITASRGSASKVLKETCSYIKSLHRDVDDLSDRLSNLMATMDADSPQAHIIRTILHS
;
A
#
# COMPACT_ATOMS: atom_id res chain seq x y z
N MET A 1 -10.55 20.98 -39.48
CA MET A 1 -9.44 21.38 -38.59
C MET A 1 -9.44 20.45 -37.40
N SER A 2 -8.62 19.39 -37.41
CA SER A 2 -8.59 18.42 -36.31
C SER A 2 -7.55 18.84 -35.29
N SER A 3 -8.03 19.31 -34.14
CA SER A 3 -7.24 19.55 -32.92
C SER A 3 -6.56 18.24 -32.53
N ARG A 4 -5.28 18.10 -32.89
CA ARG A 4 -4.41 17.10 -32.29
C ARG A 4 -4.19 17.56 -30.86
N GLY A 5 -4.92 16.96 -29.92
CA GLY A 5 -4.66 17.11 -28.49
C GLY A 5 -3.18 16.86 -28.26
N ARG A 6 -2.42 17.93 -28.07
CA ARG A 6 -0.99 17.89 -27.78
C ARG A 6 -0.89 17.39 -26.35
N GLY A 7 -0.88 16.06 -26.19
CA GLY A 7 -0.66 15.44 -24.89
C GLY A 7 0.57 16.08 -24.29
N ARG A 8 0.39 16.74 -23.13
CA ARG A 8 1.48 17.37 -22.39
C ARG A 8 2.54 16.29 -22.19
N ARG A 9 3.74 16.51 -22.73
CA ARG A 9 4.86 15.58 -22.51
C ARG A 9 5.18 15.63 -21.02
N ILE A 10 5.08 14.48 -20.36
CA ILE A 10 5.54 14.29 -18.98
C ILE A 10 7.02 14.69 -18.96
N THR A 11 7.40 15.58 -18.05
CA THR A 11 8.79 16.01 -17.88
C THR A 11 9.55 15.02 -17.00
N ASP A 12 10.88 15.00 -17.12
CA ASP A 12 11.73 14.18 -16.25
C ASP A 12 11.59 14.60 -14.77
N GLU A 13 11.34 15.89 -14.51
CA GLU A 13 11.01 16.41 -13.17
C GLU A 13 9.74 15.78 -12.60
N GLU A 14 8.63 15.77 -13.38
CA GLU A 14 7.36 15.15 -12.95
C GLU A 14 7.54 13.64 -12.69
N MET A 15 8.38 12.97 -13.49
CA MET A 15 8.73 11.56 -13.29
C MET A 15 9.57 11.35 -12.02
N ASN A 16 10.53 12.22 -11.74
CA ASN A 16 11.37 12.16 -10.54
C ASN A 16 10.57 12.42 -9.25
N GLU A 17 9.67 13.41 -9.26
CA GLU A 17 8.75 13.71 -8.15
C GLU A 17 7.83 12.52 -7.85
N LEU A 18 7.29 11.88 -8.90
CA LEU A 18 6.49 10.68 -8.75
C LEU A 18 7.30 9.54 -8.12
N VAL A 19 8.53 9.30 -8.61
CA VAL A 19 9.42 8.26 -8.05
C VAL A 19 9.75 8.54 -6.59
N ALA A 20 10.05 9.78 -6.22
CA ALA A 20 10.32 10.18 -4.84
C ALA A 20 9.10 9.93 -3.94
N SER A 21 7.91 10.31 -4.41
CA SER A 21 6.65 10.08 -3.70
C SER A 21 6.39 8.58 -3.49
N LEU A 22 6.57 7.75 -4.52
CA LEU A 22 6.38 6.30 -4.44
C LEU A 22 7.39 5.63 -3.51
N LEU A 23 8.64 6.09 -3.50
CA LEU A 23 9.64 5.61 -2.56
C LEU A 23 9.26 5.91 -1.11
N SER A 24 8.68 7.09 -0.84
CA SER A 24 8.26 7.48 0.52
C SER A 24 7.21 6.52 1.12
N LEU A 25 6.34 5.94 0.28
CA LEU A 25 5.29 5.01 0.66
C LEU A 25 5.80 3.59 0.95
N LEU A 26 6.99 3.24 0.46
CA LEU A 26 7.58 1.93 0.69
C LEU A 26 8.20 1.84 2.09
N PRO A 27 8.33 0.66 2.70
CA PRO A 27 9.09 0.48 3.92
C PRO A 27 10.60 0.61 3.65
N GLU A 28 11.37 1.05 4.66
CA GLU A 28 12.82 1.30 4.58
C GLU A 28 13.61 0.14 3.95
N SER A 29 13.24 -1.10 4.27
CA SER A 29 13.89 -2.31 3.74
C SER A 29 13.72 -2.46 2.22
N ARG A 30 12.56 -2.07 1.66
CA ARG A 30 12.33 -2.03 0.21
C ARG A 30 12.99 -0.83 -0.44
N ARG A 31 12.92 0.35 0.19
CA ARG A 31 13.60 1.56 -0.31
C ARG A 31 15.09 1.31 -0.52
N ARG A 32 15.76 0.77 0.51
CA ARG A 32 17.20 0.48 0.48
C ARG A 32 17.58 -0.50 -0.65
N ARG A 33 16.72 -1.48 -0.92
CA ARG A 33 16.91 -2.45 -2.02
C ARG A 33 16.78 -1.79 -3.39
N ILE A 34 15.85 -0.85 -3.55
CA ILE A 34 15.60 -0.15 -4.81
C ILE A 34 16.73 0.84 -5.11
N THR A 35 17.12 1.66 -4.12
CA THR A 35 18.19 2.66 -4.24
C THR A 35 19.56 2.02 -4.45
N ALA A 36 19.86 0.89 -3.78
CA ALA A 36 21.09 0.13 -4.01
C ALA A 36 21.20 -0.43 -5.45
N SER A 37 20.08 -0.62 -6.14
CA SER A 37 20.05 -1.24 -7.46
C SER A 37 20.02 -0.26 -8.64
N ARG A 38 20.24 1.05 -8.43
CA ARG A 38 20.00 2.11 -9.46
C ARG A 38 18.66 1.87 -10.18
N GLY A 39 17.62 1.53 -9.43
CA GLY A 39 16.35 1.09 -9.99
C GLY A 39 15.73 2.14 -10.92
N SER A 40 15.32 1.72 -12.11
CA SER A 40 14.56 2.57 -13.03
C SER A 40 13.20 2.96 -12.42
N ALA A 41 12.59 4.04 -12.91
CA ALA A 41 11.23 4.45 -12.49
C ALA A 41 10.21 3.29 -12.60
N SER A 42 10.33 2.45 -13.64
CA SER A 42 9.52 1.24 -13.81
C SER A 42 9.70 0.24 -12.66
N LYS A 43 10.91 0.09 -12.13
CA LYS A 43 11.18 -0.82 -11.00
C LYS A 43 10.59 -0.28 -9.70
N VAL A 44 10.71 1.02 -9.44
CA VAL A 44 10.08 1.68 -8.28
C VAL A 44 8.57 1.46 -8.33
N LEU A 45 7.94 1.75 -9.47
CA LEU A 45 6.51 1.53 -9.69
C LEU A 45 6.11 0.07 -9.42
N LYS A 46 6.83 -0.91 -9.99
CA LYS A 46 6.55 -2.33 -9.78
C LYS A 46 6.65 -2.73 -8.31
N GLU A 47 7.67 -2.27 -7.60
CA GLU A 47 7.85 -2.55 -6.18
C GLU A 47 6.77 -1.91 -5.32
N THR A 48 6.37 -0.67 -5.62
CA THR A 48 5.26 0.00 -4.92
C THR A 48 3.94 -0.71 -5.18
N CYS A 49 3.61 -1.06 -6.43
CA CYS A 49 2.41 -1.85 -6.73
C CYS A 49 2.43 -3.23 -6.05
N SER A 50 3.59 -3.89 -6.01
CA SER A 50 3.78 -5.16 -5.30
C SER A 50 3.53 -5.00 -3.79
N TYR A 51 4.01 -3.90 -3.19
CA TYR A 51 3.80 -3.62 -1.77
C TYR A 51 2.34 -3.30 -1.45
N ILE A 52 1.66 -2.52 -2.28
CA ILE A 52 0.22 -2.25 -2.12
C ILE A 52 -0.56 -3.58 -2.17
N LYS A 53 -0.23 -4.47 -3.11
CA LYS A 53 -0.87 -5.80 -3.19
C LYS A 53 -0.59 -6.66 -1.96
N SER A 54 0.62 -6.63 -1.39
CA SER A 54 0.89 -7.36 -0.16
C SER A 54 0.12 -6.77 1.02
N LEU A 55 0.05 -5.43 1.13
CA LEU A 55 -0.74 -4.78 2.18
C LEU A 55 -2.22 -5.15 2.11
N HIS A 56 -2.82 -5.17 0.91
CA HIS A 56 -4.21 -5.63 0.76
C HIS A 56 -4.40 -7.07 1.25
N ARG A 57 -3.49 -7.98 0.89
CA ARG A 57 -3.53 -9.37 1.38
C ARG A 57 -3.36 -9.46 2.89
N ASP A 58 -2.41 -8.71 3.45
CA ASP A 58 -2.16 -8.71 4.90
C ASP A 58 -3.40 -8.19 5.66
N VAL A 59 -4.11 -7.19 5.09
CA VAL A 59 -5.37 -6.68 5.64
C VAL A 59 -6.49 -7.72 5.53
N ASP A 60 -6.65 -8.37 4.39
CA ASP A 60 -7.66 -9.42 4.17
C ASP A 60 -7.42 -10.60 5.13
N ASP A 61 -6.19 -11.12 5.18
CA ASP A 61 -5.80 -12.22 6.06
C ASP A 61 -5.99 -11.88 7.55
N LEU A 62 -5.66 -10.64 7.95
CA LEU A 62 -5.87 -10.19 9.33
C LEU A 62 -7.36 -10.07 9.66
N SER A 63 -8.16 -9.58 8.71
CA SER A 63 -9.61 -9.44 8.85
C SER A 63 -10.28 -10.80 9.01
N ASP A 64 -9.86 -11.79 8.23
CA ASP A 64 -10.36 -13.16 8.32
C ASP A 64 -9.98 -13.83 9.65
N ARG A 65 -8.71 -13.68 10.06
CA ARG A 65 -8.23 -14.21 11.34
C ARG A 65 -8.97 -13.58 12.52
N LEU A 66 -9.21 -12.28 12.47
CA LEU A 66 -9.97 -11.57 13.49
C LEU A 66 -11.44 -12.02 13.52
N SER A 67 -12.07 -12.18 12.37
CA SER A 67 -13.45 -12.67 12.25
C SER A 67 -13.57 -14.08 12.84
N ASN A 68 -12.64 -14.97 12.53
CA ASN A 68 -12.58 -16.31 13.11
C ASN A 68 -12.38 -16.28 14.62
N LEU A 69 -11.46 -15.44 15.11
CA LEU A 69 -11.23 -15.27 16.54
C LEU A 69 -12.52 -14.83 17.25
N MET A 70 -13.18 -13.79 16.72
CA MET A 70 -14.45 -13.29 17.27
C MET A 70 -15.57 -14.32 17.24
N ALA A 71 -15.63 -15.19 16.22
CA ALA A 71 -16.63 -16.25 16.13
C ALA A 71 -16.43 -17.36 17.20
N THR A 72 -15.19 -17.57 17.65
CA THR A 72 -14.87 -18.55 18.70
C THR A 72 -14.94 -17.99 20.12
N MET A 73 -14.92 -16.66 20.26
CA MET A 73 -14.97 -15.98 21.54
C MET A 73 -16.42 -15.86 22.03
N ASP A 74 -16.61 -15.94 23.35
CA ASP A 74 -17.89 -15.60 23.97
C ASP A 74 -18.20 -14.10 23.72
N ALA A 75 -19.35 -13.84 23.12
CA ALA A 75 -19.79 -12.52 22.71
C ALA A 75 -19.95 -11.55 23.90
N ASP A 76 -20.21 -12.08 25.09
CA ASP A 76 -20.42 -11.32 26.33
C ASP A 76 -19.14 -11.17 27.15
N SER A 77 -18.03 -11.74 26.68
CA SER A 77 -16.74 -11.63 27.37
C SER A 77 -16.21 -10.17 27.35
N PRO A 78 -15.53 -9.73 28.43
CA PRO A 78 -14.94 -8.39 28.47
C PRO A 78 -13.91 -8.17 27.35
N GLN A 79 -13.23 -9.24 26.90
CA GLN A 79 -12.30 -9.21 25.78
C GLN A 79 -13.01 -8.92 24.45
N ALA A 80 -14.16 -9.56 24.19
CA ALA A 80 -14.96 -9.28 23.00
C ALA A 80 -15.48 -7.82 22.99
N HIS A 81 -15.83 -7.29 24.16
CA HIS A 81 -16.24 -5.89 24.30
C HIS A 81 -15.11 -4.91 23.95
N ILE A 82 -13.90 -5.14 24.46
CA ILE A 82 -12.72 -4.31 24.14
C ILE A 82 -12.44 -4.31 22.63
N ILE A 83 -12.45 -5.48 21.99
CA ILE A 83 -12.17 -5.61 20.55
C ILE A 83 -13.22 -4.84 19.73
N ARG A 84 -14.52 -4.96 20.06
CA ARG A 84 -15.58 -4.20 19.37
C ARG A 84 -15.35 -2.69 19.48
N THR A 85 -14.98 -2.20 20.67
CA THR A 85 -14.70 -0.77 20.88
C THR A 85 -13.55 -0.28 19.99
N ILE A 86 -12.48 -1.07 19.86
CA ILE A 86 -11.35 -0.73 18.98
C ILE A 86 -11.77 -0.70 17.50
N LEU A 87 -12.62 -1.63 17.06
CA LEU A 87 -13.06 -1.73 15.67
C LEU A 87 -14.12 -0.70 15.25
N HIS A 88 -14.83 -0.12 16.21
CA HIS A 88 -15.88 0.88 15.97
C HIS A 88 -15.37 2.34 16.03
N SER A 89 -14.04 2.54 16.10
CA SER A 89 -13.36 3.84 16.24
C SER A 89 -13.06 4.50 14.89
#